data_AF-A0AB37JM19-F1
#
_entry.id   AF-A0AB37JM19-F1
#
_cell.length_a   1.000
_cell.length_b   1.000
_cell.length_c   1.000
_cell.angle_alpha   90.00
_cell.angle_beta   90.00
_cell.angle_gamma   90.00
#
_symmetry.space_group_name_H-M   'P 1'
#
loop_
_entity.id
_entity.type
_entity.pdbx_description
1 polymer ?
#
loop_
_entity_poly.entity_id
_entity_poly.type
_entity_poly.pdbx_seq_one_letter_code
_entity_poly.pdbx_strand_id
1 'polypeptide(L)'
;MEKKRVVITGLGAVTPIGTDVETAWENIKKGVSGIGRLTRIDPELFPAKVAAEINDFEVEKYIDKKEARRMDRFTQYAVAAAKMAVADAKLEITEENGPRIGVWIGSGIGGMETYEEQFKIFTEKGPRRVSPFFVPMMIPDMAAGQVSIATGAKGINTCSVTACASGANSIGDAFKAIQRGDADAMITGGAEAPLTSMAFAGFSSAKALTFNEDPATACRPFDKNRSGFVMGEGSGILILEELEHALARGAHIYAEIAGYGATGDAFHITMPAPGGEGGVRAMRQALADAGLQPEDIDYINAHGTSTDANEKYETMAIKETFGEHAYKVAISSTKSMTGHLLGAAGAVEAIFSIKSITDGVIPPTINYETPDPECDLDYVPNKARQQEVNAVLSNSLGFGGHNAVLVFKSYK
;
A
#
# COMPACT_ATOMS: atom_id res chain seq x y z
N MET A 1 -19.23 0.10 24.74
CA MET A 1 -17.95 0.83 24.88
C MET A 1 -17.98 1.99 23.90
N GLU A 2 -17.51 3.16 24.34
CA GLU A 2 -17.34 4.33 23.48
C GLU A 2 -16.21 4.05 22.48
N LYS A 3 -16.43 4.29 21.18
CA LYS A 3 -15.41 4.08 20.14
C LYS A 3 -14.38 5.20 20.23
N LYS A 4 -13.10 4.88 20.45
CA LYS A 4 -12.04 5.89 20.45
C LYS A 4 -11.81 6.45 19.05
N ARG A 5 -11.56 7.76 18.94
CA ARG A 5 -11.11 8.40 17.69
C ARG A 5 -9.64 8.08 17.46
N VAL A 6 -9.27 7.87 16.20
CA VAL A 6 -7.91 7.44 15.82
C VAL A 6 -7.38 8.39 14.75
N VAL A 7 -6.24 8.98 15.05
CA VAL A 7 -5.57 9.97 14.20
C VAL A 7 -4.27 9.43 13.65
N ILE A 8 -3.80 10.03 12.56
CA ILE A 8 -2.50 9.71 11.96
C ILE A 8 -1.52 10.79 12.36
N THR A 9 -0.45 10.41 13.06
CA THR A 9 0.54 11.34 13.60
C THR A 9 1.92 11.25 12.95
N GLY A 10 2.19 10.18 12.18
CA GLY A 10 3.45 10.06 11.46
C GLY A 10 3.33 9.24 10.18
N LEU A 11 4.17 9.57 9.20
CA LEU A 11 4.20 8.96 7.87
C LEU A 11 5.64 8.55 7.53
N GLY A 12 5.81 7.41 6.87
CA GLY A 12 7.10 6.96 6.36
C GLY A 12 6.93 6.11 5.11
N ALA A 13 7.76 6.36 4.08
CA ALA A 13 7.62 5.69 2.80
C ALA A 13 8.98 5.41 2.15
N VAL A 14 9.07 4.26 1.48
CA VAL A 14 10.16 3.89 0.57
C VAL A 14 9.50 3.41 -0.72
N THR A 15 9.65 4.15 -1.82
CA THR A 15 8.89 3.93 -3.06
C THR A 15 9.78 4.10 -4.31
N PRO A 16 9.35 3.63 -5.49
CA PRO A 16 10.09 3.80 -6.74
C PRO A 16 10.26 5.25 -7.20
N ILE A 17 9.55 6.19 -6.56
CA ILE A 17 9.55 7.62 -6.88
C ILE A 17 10.06 8.47 -5.71
N GLY A 18 10.65 7.86 -4.68
CA GLY A 18 11.19 8.57 -3.53
C GLY A 18 11.37 7.65 -2.33
N THR A 19 12.51 7.77 -1.65
CA THR A 19 12.87 6.97 -0.47
C THR A 19 12.50 7.66 0.86
N ASP A 20 11.66 8.68 0.78
CA ASP A 20 11.01 9.42 1.87
C ASP A 20 9.64 9.96 1.41
N VAL A 21 8.80 10.42 2.34
CA VAL A 21 7.40 10.84 2.06
C VAL A 21 7.37 12.12 1.22
N GLU A 22 8.19 13.10 1.56
CA GLU A 22 8.23 14.41 0.92
C GLU A 22 8.63 14.30 -0.55
N THR A 23 9.72 13.58 -0.84
CA THR A 23 10.20 13.33 -2.19
C THR A 23 9.18 12.55 -3.00
N ALA A 24 8.63 11.46 -2.43
CA ALA A 24 7.61 10.66 -3.11
C ALA A 24 6.38 11.49 -3.44
N TRP A 25 5.88 12.29 -2.49
CA TRP A 25 4.72 13.14 -2.69
C TRP A 25 4.94 14.25 -3.71
N GLU A 26 6.10 14.92 -3.67
CA GLU A 26 6.46 15.93 -4.67
C GLU A 26 6.50 15.35 -6.09
N ASN A 27 7.02 14.13 -6.23
CA ASN A 27 7.09 13.41 -7.50
C ASN A 27 5.70 12.95 -7.97
N ILE A 28 4.85 12.46 -7.06
CA ILE A 28 3.44 12.15 -7.34
C ILE A 28 2.70 13.37 -7.89
N LYS A 29 2.80 14.53 -7.23
CA LYS A 29 2.13 15.76 -7.70
C LYS A 29 2.60 16.18 -9.09
N LYS A 30 3.86 15.92 -9.43
CA LYS A 30 4.46 16.26 -10.73
C LYS A 30 4.20 15.22 -11.81
N GLY A 31 3.55 14.09 -11.50
CA GLY A 31 3.33 13.02 -12.46
C GLY A 31 4.60 12.27 -12.84
N VAL A 32 5.59 12.20 -11.94
CA VAL A 32 6.86 11.49 -12.21
C VAL A 32 6.62 9.99 -12.13
N SER A 33 6.92 9.27 -13.21
CA SER A 33 6.88 7.81 -13.24
C SER A 33 8.13 7.19 -12.62
N GLY A 34 7.96 6.24 -11.72
CA GLY A 34 9.02 5.36 -11.21
C GLY A 34 9.19 4.09 -12.04
N ILE A 35 8.41 3.92 -13.11
CA ILE A 35 8.49 2.75 -13.98
C ILE A 35 9.65 2.92 -14.96
N GLY A 36 10.54 1.94 -14.98
CA GLY A 36 11.69 1.87 -15.87
C GLY A 36 11.84 0.49 -16.48
N ARG A 37 12.94 0.29 -17.21
CA ARG A 37 13.37 -1.05 -17.63
C ARG A 37 13.72 -1.87 -16.39
N LEU A 38 13.34 -3.14 -16.39
CA LEU A 38 13.70 -4.09 -15.35
C LEU A 38 15.23 -4.26 -15.30
N THR A 39 15.85 -4.03 -14.14
CA THR A 39 17.30 -4.18 -13.94
C THR A 39 17.68 -5.08 -12.76
N ARG A 40 16.76 -5.29 -11.81
CA ARG A 40 17.00 -6.10 -10.60
C ARG A 40 17.23 -7.57 -10.90
N ILE A 41 16.52 -8.11 -11.88
CA ILE A 41 16.65 -9.49 -12.39
C ILE A 41 16.88 -9.44 -13.90
N ASP A 42 17.39 -10.53 -14.49
CA ASP A 42 17.67 -10.58 -15.93
C ASP A 42 16.37 -10.47 -16.76
N PRO A 43 16.12 -9.34 -17.46
CA PRO A 43 14.88 -9.13 -18.18
C PRO A 43 14.73 -10.07 -19.38
N GLU A 44 15.81 -10.67 -19.90
CA GLU A 44 15.76 -11.57 -21.06
C GLU A 44 15.05 -12.89 -20.74
N LEU A 45 14.98 -13.26 -19.45
CA LEU A 45 14.31 -14.48 -19.00
C LEU A 45 12.78 -14.37 -18.96
N PHE A 46 12.23 -13.16 -19.13
CA PHE A 46 10.81 -12.88 -18.90
C PHE A 46 10.17 -12.13 -20.07
N PRO A 47 8.87 -12.34 -20.34
CA PRO A 47 8.13 -11.60 -21.36
C PRO A 47 7.86 -10.14 -20.94
N ALA A 48 7.59 -9.88 -19.66
CA ALA A 48 7.50 -8.51 -19.15
C ALA A 48 8.91 -7.91 -19.03
N LYS A 49 9.08 -6.63 -19.41
CA LYS A 49 10.40 -5.96 -19.51
C LYS A 49 10.56 -4.72 -18.63
N VAL A 50 9.50 -4.35 -17.91
CA VAL A 50 9.44 -3.12 -17.11
C VAL A 50 9.03 -3.42 -15.68
N ALA A 51 9.52 -2.58 -14.76
CA ALA A 51 9.22 -2.63 -13.34
C ALA A 51 9.39 -1.24 -12.72
N ALA A 52 8.80 -1.05 -11.53
CA ALA A 52 9.04 0.13 -10.71
C ALA A 52 9.99 -0.23 -9.57
N GLU A 53 11.29 -0.05 -9.81
CA GLU A 53 12.37 -0.44 -8.89
C GLU A 53 12.80 0.72 -7.99
N ILE A 54 13.32 0.40 -6.80
CA ILE A 54 13.96 1.38 -5.92
C ILE A 54 15.47 1.24 -6.07
N ASN A 55 16.08 2.21 -6.75
CA ASN A 55 17.48 2.14 -7.19
C ASN A 55 18.46 2.84 -6.24
N ASP A 56 18.01 3.78 -5.44
CA ASP A 56 18.81 4.66 -4.58
C ASP A 56 18.62 4.39 -3.08
N PHE A 57 18.04 3.24 -2.71
CA PHE A 57 17.84 2.88 -1.31
C PHE A 57 19.14 2.49 -0.60
N GLU A 58 19.54 3.31 0.37
CA GLU A 58 20.70 3.08 1.22
C GLU A 58 20.29 2.49 2.58
N VAL A 59 20.23 1.16 2.67
CA VAL A 59 19.81 0.44 3.89
C VAL A 59 20.62 0.82 5.14
N GLU A 60 21.91 1.13 4.98
CA GLU A 60 22.84 1.46 6.07
C GLU A 60 22.50 2.80 6.77
N LYS A 61 21.66 3.66 6.17
CA LYS A 61 21.11 4.86 6.85
C LYS A 61 20.15 4.49 7.99
N TYR A 62 19.54 3.31 7.92
CA TYR A 62 18.46 2.91 8.81
C TYR A 62 18.81 1.68 9.65
N ILE A 63 19.64 0.78 9.13
CA ILE A 63 19.90 -0.53 9.73
C ILE A 63 21.40 -0.79 9.71
N ASP A 64 21.95 -1.26 10.84
CA ASP A 64 23.35 -1.70 10.87
C ASP A 64 23.57 -2.81 9.83
N LYS A 65 24.74 -2.77 9.17
CA LYS A 65 25.11 -3.68 8.09
C LYS A 65 24.96 -5.16 8.45
N LYS A 66 25.25 -5.55 9.70
CA LYS A 66 25.13 -6.93 10.17
C LYS A 66 23.68 -7.37 10.29
N GLU A 67 22.82 -6.48 10.78
CA GLU A 67 21.39 -6.76 10.95
C GLU A 67 20.67 -6.70 9.59
N ALA A 68 21.05 -5.79 8.70
CA ALA A 68 20.50 -5.74 7.33
C ALA A 68 20.72 -7.05 6.55
N ARG A 69 21.87 -7.71 6.72
CA ARG A 69 22.16 -9.03 6.12
C ARG A 69 21.32 -10.18 6.67
N ARG A 70 20.60 -9.95 7.77
CA ARG A 70 19.70 -10.92 8.42
C ARG A 70 18.23 -10.56 8.19
N MET A 71 17.96 -9.69 7.22
CA MET A 71 16.65 -9.27 6.80
C MET A 71 16.55 -9.42 5.29
N ASP A 72 15.44 -9.95 4.81
CA ASP A 72 15.09 -9.80 3.40
C ASP A 72 14.79 -8.33 3.08
N ARG A 73 14.89 -7.97 1.80
CA ARG A 73 14.69 -6.60 1.31
C ARG A 73 13.30 -6.05 1.69
N PHE A 74 12.23 -6.85 1.68
CA PHE A 74 10.91 -6.36 2.10
C PHE A 74 10.91 -5.91 3.57
N THR A 75 11.64 -6.61 4.44
CA THR A 75 11.79 -6.26 5.86
C THR A 75 12.69 -5.03 6.02
N GLN A 76 13.72 -4.88 5.19
CA GLN A 76 14.57 -3.68 5.20
C GLN A 76 13.76 -2.41 4.86
N TYR A 77 12.87 -2.50 3.86
CA TYR A 77 11.95 -1.40 3.53
C TYR A 77 11.00 -1.08 4.68
N ALA A 78 10.40 -2.11 5.31
CA ALA A 78 9.51 -1.94 6.45
C ALA A 78 10.21 -1.22 7.62
N VAL A 79 11.42 -1.64 8.00
CA VAL A 79 12.18 -1.05 9.11
C VAL A 79 12.58 0.39 8.80
N ALA A 80 13.03 0.68 7.57
CA ALA A 80 13.36 2.04 7.16
C ALA A 80 12.13 2.96 7.22
N ALA A 81 11.02 2.55 6.59
CA ALA A 81 9.77 3.31 6.59
C ALA A 81 9.19 3.50 8.00
N ALA A 82 9.26 2.48 8.86
CA ALA A 82 8.81 2.59 10.25
C ALA A 82 9.65 3.57 11.06
N LYS A 83 10.99 3.57 10.89
CA LYS A 83 11.85 4.55 11.54
C LYS A 83 11.55 5.98 11.10
N MET A 84 11.26 6.18 9.81
CA MET A 84 10.81 7.49 9.31
C MET A 84 9.48 7.90 9.94
N ALA A 85 8.48 7.02 9.95
CA ALA A 85 7.16 7.30 10.51
C ALA A 85 7.20 7.61 12.01
N VAL A 86 7.96 6.85 12.81
CA VAL A 86 8.13 7.09 14.25
C VAL A 86 8.84 8.43 14.50
N ALA A 87 9.87 8.75 13.71
CA ALA A 87 10.59 10.01 13.80
C ALA A 87 9.70 11.21 13.44
N ASP A 88 8.92 11.10 12.36
CA ASP A 88 7.94 12.10 11.93
C ASP A 88 6.87 12.34 13.01
N ALA A 89 6.33 11.27 13.60
CA ALA A 89 5.38 11.35 14.71
C ALA A 89 5.96 11.96 15.99
N LYS A 90 7.29 12.00 16.13
CA LYS A 90 8.00 12.31 17.38
C LYS A 90 7.45 11.46 18.54
N LEU A 91 7.17 10.19 18.26
CA LEU A 91 6.64 9.24 19.24
C LEU A 91 7.81 8.57 19.96
N GLU A 92 7.98 8.87 21.25
CA GLU A 92 8.94 8.20 22.10
C GLU A 92 8.35 6.88 22.64
N ILE A 93 9.04 5.77 22.37
CA ILE A 93 8.63 4.44 22.82
C ILE A 93 9.57 4.01 23.95
N THR A 94 9.03 3.92 25.15
CA THR A 94 9.74 3.60 26.39
C THR A 94 9.30 2.24 26.93
N GLU A 95 9.94 1.77 28.00
CA GLU A 95 9.50 0.54 28.68
C GLU A 95 8.09 0.66 29.29
N GLU A 96 7.68 1.88 29.66
CA GLU A 96 6.39 2.16 30.29
C GLU A 96 5.24 2.15 29.29
N ASN A 97 5.38 2.84 28.14
CA ASN A 97 4.32 2.91 27.14
C ASN A 97 4.41 1.81 26.06
N GLY A 98 5.57 1.16 25.91
CA GLY A 98 5.80 0.11 24.91
C GLY A 98 4.74 -0.99 24.87
N PRO A 99 4.22 -1.50 26.02
CA PRO A 99 3.12 -2.48 26.03
C PRO A 99 1.80 -2.01 25.42
N ARG A 100 1.63 -0.70 25.22
CA ARG A 100 0.46 -0.06 24.61
C ARG A 100 0.69 0.39 23.17
N ILE A 101 1.90 0.20 22.66
CA ILE A 101 2.30 0.55 21.29
C ILE A 101 2.53 -0.76 20.52
N GLY A 102 1.68 -1.02 19.54
CA GLY A 102 1.74 -2.24 18.73
C GLY A 102 2.33 -2.04 17.34
N VAL A 103 2.51 -3.16 16.63
CA VAL A 103 2.98 -3.21 15.25
C VAL A 103 2.06 -4.11 14.42
N TRP A 104 1.57 -3.61 13.29
CA TRP A 104 0.74 -4.38 12.36
C TRP A 104 1.16 -4.08 10.93
N ILE A 105 2.05 -4.90 10.36
CA ILE A 105 2.62 -4.64 9.03
C ILE A 105 2.42 -5.88 8.16
N GLY A 106 1.74 -5.68 7.02
CA GLY A 106 1.48 -6.72 6.04
C GLY A 106 2.58 -6.84 4.99
N SER A 107 2.74 -8.04 4.44
CA SER A 107 3.49 -8.29 3.21
C SER A 107 2.76 -9.37 2.44
N GLY A 108 2.56 -9.17 1.13
CA GLY A 108 1.76 -10.09 0.32
C GLY A 108 2.50 -11.39 0.05
N ILE A 109 3.81 -11.33 -0.19
CA ILE A 109 4.61 -12.51 -0.57
C ILE A 109 5.86 -12.76 0.30
N GLY A 110 6.20 -11.83 1.20
CA GLY A 110 7.32 -11.98 2.13
C GLY A 110 8.70 -12.01 1.43
N GLY A 111 9.64 -12.73 2.04
CA GLY A 111 11.02 -12.80 1.60
C GLY A 111 11.25 -13.82 0.47
N MET A 112 10.72 -13.52 -0.71
CA MET A 112 10.85 -14.39 -1.88
C MET A 112 12.30 -14.45 -2.40
N GLU A 113 13.05 -13.35 -2.31
CA GLU A 113 14.48 -13.32 -2.67
C GLU A 113 15.27 -14.29 -1.77
N THR A 114 15.05 -14.21 -0.46
CA THR A 114 15.60 -15.17 0.51
C THR A 114 15.21 -16.61 0.18
N TYR A 115 13.96 -16.88 -0.19
CA TYR A 115 13.53 -18.24 -0.56
C TYR A 115 14.30 -18.77 -1.76
N GLU A 116 14.39 -17.99 -2.85
CA GLU A 116 15.11 -18.36 -4.06
C GLU A 116 16.59 -18.69 -3.77
N GLU A 117 17.26 -17.83 -3.02
CA GLU A 117 18.66 -18.02 -2.64
C GLU A 117 18.88 -19.27 -1.78
N GLN A 118 18.07 -19.45 -0.74
CA GLN A 118 18.22 -20.57 0.19
C GLN A 118 17.81 -21.90 -0.45
N PHE A 119 16.80 -21.90 -1.32
CA PHE A 119 16.42 -23.08 -2.07
C PHE A 119 17.53 -23.51 -3.05
N LYS A 120 18.15 -22.55 -3.76
CA LYS A 120 19.31 -22.83 -4.61
C LYS A 120 20.48 -23.43 -3.82
N ILE A 121 20.80 -22.87 -2.65
CA ILE A 121 21.83 -23.41 -1.75
C ILE A 121 21.47 -24.83 -1.30
N PHE A 122 20.21 -25.09 -0.95
CA PHE A 122 19.73 -26.42 -0.59
C PHE A 122 19.94 -27.42 -1.72
N THR A 123 19.54 -27.09 -2.95
CA THR A 123 19.65 -28.00 -4.10
C THR A 123 21.09 -28.26 -4.52
N GLU A 124 21.96 -27.24 -4.49
CA GLU A 124 23.34 -27.35 -4.96
C GLU A 124 24.30 -27.90 -3.89
N LYS A 125 24.06 -27.59 -2.61
CA LYS A 125 25.02 -27.82 -1.51
C LYS A 125 24.45 -28.63 -0.35
N GLY A 126 23.17 -28.99 -0.40
CA GLY A 126 22.48 -29.81 0.60
C GLY A 126 21.99 -29.05 1.83
N PRO A 127 21.12 -29.68 2.65
CA PRO A 127 20.40 -29.02 3.75
C PRO A 127 21.28 -28.42 4.84
N ARG A 128 22.49 -28.96 5.07
CA ARG A 128 23.42 -28.45 6.09
C ARG A 128 23.97 -27.05 5.78
N ARG A 129 23.77 -26.54 4.56
CA ARG A 129 24.27 -25.23 4.12
C ARG A 129 23.20 -24.14 4.11
N VAL A 130 21.94 -24.49 4.36
CA VAL A 130 20.84 -23.52 4.50
C VAL A 130 21.12 -22.63 5.72
N SER A 131 20.90 -21.33 5.56
CA SER A 131 21.10 -20.33 6.61
C SER A 131 20.19 -20.61 7.81
N PRO A 132 20.70 -20.50 9.06
CA PRO A 132 19.83 -20.53 10.24
C PRO A 132 18.85 -19.35 10.28
N PHE A 133 19.10 -18.29 9.51
CA PHE A 133 18.22 -17.13 9.38
C PHE A 133 17.20 -17.27 8.24
N PHE A 134 17.19 -18.40 7.50
CA PHE A 134 16.26 -18.59 6.38
C PHE A 134 14.79 -18.32 6.76
N VAL A 135 14.28 -19.03 7.77
CA VAL A 135 12.89 -18.90 8.21
C VAL A 135 12.56 -17.46 8.65
N PRO A 136 13.30 -16.84 9.59
CA PRO A 136 13.01 -15.47 10.02
C PRO A 136 13.35 -14.38 9.00
N MET A 137 13.95 -14.71 7.86
CA MET A 137 14.10 -13.76 6.74
C MET A 137 12.96 -13.91 5.72
N MET A 138 12.35 -15.09 5.62
CA MET A 138 11.36 -15.40 4.58
C MET A 138 9.92 -15.06 4.98
N ILE A 139 9.51 -15.38 6.22
CA ILE A 139 8.10 -15.32 6.61
C ILE A 139 7.57 -13.87 6.65
N PRO A 140 6.35 -13.58 6.12
CA PRO A 140 5.84 -12.21 5.96
C PRO A 140 5.74 -11.40 7.26
N ASP A 141 5.51 -12.04 8.40
CA ASP A 141 5.37 -11.39 9.71
C ASP A 141 6.69 -10.77 10.22
N MET A 142 7.82 -11.05 9.57
CA MET A 142 9.13 -10.50 9.98
C MET A 142 9.28 -9.01 9.72
N ALA A 143 8.46 -8.42 8.84
CA ALA A 143 8.35 -6.97 8.78
C ALA A 143 7.85 -6.39 10.13
N ALA A 144 6.77 -6.93 10.68
CA ALA A 144 6.23 -6.50 11.97
C ALA A 144 7.15 -6.88 13.14
N GLY A 145 7.70 -8.10 13.12
CA GLY A 145 8.64 -8.59 14.12
C GLY A 145 9.89 -7.72 14.26
N GLN A 146 10.57 -7.42 13.14
CA GLN A 146 11.78 -6.61 13.15
C GLN A 146 11.50 -5.14 13.48
N VAL A 147 10.36 -4.59 13.05
CA VAL A 147 9.96 -3.23 13.44
C VAL A 147 9.69 -3.14 14.94
N SER A 148 9.00 -4.12 15.53
CA SER A 148 8.78 -4.20 16.98
C SER A 148 10.12 -4.24 17.74
N ILE A 149 11.07 -5.07 17.30
CA ILE A 149 12.41 -5.14 17.88
C ILE A 149 13.16 -3.81 17.73
N ALA A 150 13.12 -3.19 16.56
CA ALA A 150 13.85 -1.97 16.25
C ALA A 150 13.32 -0.72 16.98
N THR A 151 12.06 -0.75 17.42
CA THR A 151 11.37 0.41 18.02
C THR A 151 11.06 0.24 19.50
N GLY A 152 11.09 -1.00 20.03
CA GLY A 152 10.71 -1.28 21.41
C GLY A 152 9.20 -1.39 21.64
N ALA A 153 8.39 -1.40 20.58
CA ALA A 153 6.94 -1.60 20.63
C ALA A 153 6.61 -3.04 21.11
N LYS A 154 5.84 -3.16 22.19
CA LYS A 154 5.53 -4.44 22.89
C LYS A 154 4.03 -4.74 22.95
N GLY A 155 3.18 -3.91 22.36
CA GLY A 155 1.75 -4.16 22.19
C GLY A 155 1.48 -5.30 21.20
N ILE A 156 0.27 -5.35 20.66
CA ILE A 156 -0.09 -6.35 19.64
C ILE A 156 0.92 -6.31 18.47
N ASN A 157 1.47 -7.46 18.10
CA ASN A 157 2.44 -7.61 17.02
C ASN A 157 1.92 -8.68 16.06
N THR A 158 1.56 -8.29 14.84
CA THR A 158 0.88 -9.17 13.88
C THR A 158 1.07 -8.69 12.43
N CYS A 159 0.62 -9.52 11.48
CA CYS A 159 0.77 -9.29 10.04
C CYS A 159 -0.48 -9.82 9.32
N SER A 160 -1.16 -8.95 8.55
CA SER A 160 -2.24 -9.35 7.65
C SER A 160 -1.66 -9.64 6.27
N VAL A 161 -1.95 -10.83 5.73
CA VAL A 161 -1.49 -11.28 4.39
C VAL A 161 -2.72 -11.54 3.52
N THR A 162 -3.06 -10.56 2.69
CA THR A 162 -4.26 -10.55 1.84
C THR A 162 -3.92 -10.07 0.43
N ALA A 163 -2.79 -10.55 -0.11
CA ALA A 163 -2.25 -10.17 -1.41
C ALA A 163 -2.13 -8.63 -1.53
N CYS A 164 -2.76 -8.03 -2.55
CA CYS A 164 -2.72 -6.59 -2.82
C CYS A 164 -3.37 -5.73 -1.72
N ALA A 165 -4.23 -6.33 -0.88
CA ALA A 165 -4.90 -5.65 0.22
C ALA A 165 -4.14 -5.71 1.55
N SER A 166 -2.98 -6.38 1.61
CA SER A 166 -2.23 -6.63 2.86
C SER A 166 -1.97 -5.36 3.67
N GLY A 167 -1.47 -4.30 3.03
CA GLY A 167 -1.20 -3.03 3.69
C GLY A 167 -2.48 -2.31 4.14
N ALA A 168 -3.53 -2.31 3.32
CA ALA A 168 -4.81 -1.68 3.67
C ALA A 168 -5.51 -2.41 4.82
N ASN A 169 -5.57 -3.74 4.80
CA ASN A 169 -6.12 -4.52 5.91
C ASN A 169 -5.29 -4.32 7.18
N SER A 170 -3.96 -4.31 7.09
CA SER A 170 -3.11 -4.08 8.27
C SER A 170 -3.41 -2.73 8.94
N ILE A 171 -3.57 -1.66 8.15
CA ILE A 171 -3.96 -0.34 8.67
C ILE A 171 -5.37 -0.37 9.28
N GLY A 172 -6.33 -0.99 8.60
CA GLY A 172 -7.71 -1.11 9.09
C GLY A 172 -7.80 -1.90 10.39
N ASP A 173 -7.07 -2.99 10.49
CA ASP A 173 -7.05 -3.86 11.66
C ASP A 173 -6.34 -3.18 12.86
N ALA A 174 -5.25 -2.44 12.59
CA ALA A 174 -4.58 -1.58 13.57
C ALA A 174 -5.49 -0.44 14.07
N PHE A 175 -6.22 0.20 13.16
CA PHE A 175 -7.25 1.18 13.50
C PHE A 175 -8.28 0.58 14.45
N LYS A 176 -8.76 -0.63 14.19
CA LYS A 176 -9.71 -1.30 15.08
C LYS A 176 -9.09 -1.68 16.42
N ALA A 177 -7.79 -1.94 16.51
CA ALA A 177 -7.11 -2.21 17.78
C ALA A 177 -7.13 -0.99 18.69
N ILE A 178 -6.83 0.20 18.15
CA ILE A 178 -6.90 1.46 18.90
C ILE A 178 -8.35 1.83 19.21
N GLN A 179 -9.26 1.74 18.24
CA GLN A 179 -10.66 2.14 18.40
C GLN A 179 -11.37 1.38 19.53
N ARG A 180 -11.00 0.10 19.76
CA ARG A 180 -11.53 -0.72 20.85
C ARG A 180 -10.73 -0.66 22.16
N GLY A 181 -9.64 0.10 22.19
CA GLY A 181 -8.83 0.38 23.39
C GLY A 181 -7.71 -0.62 23.69
N ASP A 182 -7.37 -1.52 22.76
CA ASP A 182 -6.31 -2.51 22.97
C ASP A 182 -4.90 -1.92 22.82
N ALA A 183 -4.76 -0.80 22.11
CA ALA A 183 -3.52 -0.05 21.94
C ALA A 183 -3.79 1.46 22.00
N ASP A 184 -2.77 2.22 22.38
CA ASP A 184 -2.80 3.70 22.35
C ASP A 184 -2.12 4.24 21.08
N ALA A 185 -1.15 3.50 20.53
CA ALA A 185 -0.59 3.76 19.20
C ALA A 185 -0.26 2.45 18.45
N MET A 186 -0.22 2.53 17.12
CA MET A 186 0.13 1.42 16.23
C MET A 186 1.07 1.88 15.12
N ILE A 187 2.18 1.16 14.95
CA ILE A 187 3.04 1.26 13.77
C ILE A 187 2.48 0.29 12.72
N THR A 188 1.92 0.80 11.63
CA THR A 188 1.16 -0.05 10.69
C THR A 188 1.32 0.33 9.23
N GLY A 189 1.11 -0.63 8.34
CA GLY A 189 1.20 -0.41 6.89
C GLY A 189 1.51 -1.70 6.15
N GLY A 190 2.34 -1.61 5.12
CA GLY A 190 2.77 -2.77 4.35
C GLY A 190 4.10 -2.57 3.63
N ALA A 191 4.79 -3.68 3.38
CA ALA A 191 6.07 -3.72 2.69
C ALA A 191 6.14 -4.90 1.70
N GLU A 192 6.80 -4.69 0.57
CA GLU A 192 6.99 -5.72 -0.45
C GLU A 192 8.30 -5.51 -1.23
N ALA A 193 8.98 -6.61 -1.55
CA ALA A 193 10.13 -6.64 -2.47
C ALA A 193 9.93 -7.73 -3.53
N PRO A 194 8.96 -7.60 -4.46
CA PRO A 194 8.54 -8.70 -5.29
C PRO A 194 9.32 -8.85 -6.60
N LEU A 195 10.34 -8.03 -6.84
CA LEU A 195 11.16 -8.06 -8.05
C LEU A 195 12.20 -9.19 -7.99
N THR A 196 11.69 -10.43 -7.91
CA THR A 196 12.46 -11.68 -7.85
C THR A 196 12.09 -12.57 -9.03
N SER A 197 12.93 -13.57 -9.33
CA SER A 197 12.73 -14.37 -10.55
C SER A 197 11.44 -15.19 -10.50
N MET A 198 11.09 -15.76 -9.35
CA MET A 198 9.90 -16.58 -9.17
C MET A 198 8.62 -15.75 -9.16
N ALA A 199 8.60 -14.60 -8.48
CA ALA A 199 7.45 -13.71 -8.49
C ALA A 199 7.18 -13.20 -9.91
N PHE A 200 8.21 -12.69 -10.58
CA PHE A 200 8.09 -12.12 -11.90
C PHE A 200 7.70 -13.18 -12.95
N ALA A 201 8.25 -14.41 -12.85
CA ALA A 201 7.81 -15.55 -13.65
C ALA A 201 6.34 -15.93 -13.39
N GLY A 202 5.94 -16.01 -12.12
CA GLY A 202 4.60 -16.40 -11.71
C GLY A 202 3.53 -15.45 -12.24
N PHE A 203 3.72 -14.14 -12.04
CA PHE A 203 2.77 -13.13 -12.52
C PHE A 203 2.80 -12.97 -14.06
N SER A 204 3.96 -13.16 -14.71
CA SER A 204 4.04 -13.23 -16.17
C SER A 204 3.26 -14.44 -16.72
N SER A 205 3.43 -15.62 -16.13
CA SER A 205 2.74 -16.85 -16.53
C SER A 205 1.23 -16.73 -16.34
N ALA A 206 0.80 -16.08 -15.26
CA ALA A 206 -0.61 -15.75 -15.01
C ALA A 206 -1.19 -14.68 -15.95
N LYS A 207 -0.36 -14.07 -16.82
CA LYS A 207 -0.72 -12.96 -17.71
C LYS A 207 -1.29 -11.75 -16.94
N ALA A 208 -0.82 -11.55 -15.71
CA ALA A 208 -1.24 -10.43 -14.89
C ALA A 208 -0.37 -9.18 -15.14
N LEU A 209 0.89 -9.39 -15.52
CA LEU A 209 1.80 -8.32 -15.92
C LEU A 209 1.53 -7.85 -17.34
N THR A 210 1.74 -6.57 -17.58
CA THR A 210 1.83 -6.03 -18.94
C THR A 210 3.09 -6.54 -19.64
N PHE A 211 2.97 -6.85 -20.94
CA PHE A 211 4.11 -7.13 -21.81
C PHE A 211 4.45 -5.95 -22.72
N ASN A 212 3.84 -4.79 -22.48
CA ASN A 212 4.31 -3.55 -23.10
C ASN A 212 5.69 -3.22 -22.52
N GLU A 213 6.69 -3.12 -23.40
CA GLU A 213 8.08 -2.88 -23.02
C GLU A 213 8.41 -1.39 -22.85
N ASP A 214 7.51 -0.49 -23.27
CA ASP A 214 7.69 0.96 -23.16
C ASP A 214 7.29 1.45 -21.76
N PRO A 215 8.26 1.86 -20.89
CA PRO A 215 7.97 2.33 -19.55
C PRO A 215 7.02 3.52 -19.50
N ALA A 216 7.04 4.38 -20.53
CA ALA A 216 6.21 5.58 -20.60
C ALA A 216 4.73 5.25 -20.81
N THR A 217 4.41 4.03 -21.23
CA THR A 217 3.04 3.66 -21.57
C THR A 217 2.65 2.28 -21.03
N ALA A 218 3.50 1.60 -20.27
CA ALA A 218 3.22 0.26 -19.77
C ALA A 218 2.12 0.22 -18.71
N CYS A 219 2.12 1.18 -17.78
CA CYS A 219 1.06 1.36 -16.78
C CYS A 219 0.21 2.57 -17.18
N ARG A 220 -1.06 2.32 -17.51
CA ARG A 220 -2.01 3.34 -17.97
C ARG A 220 -3.40 3.08 -17.38
N PRO A 221 -3.59 3.30 -16.08
CA PRO A 221 -4.86 3.01 -15.45
C PRO A 221 -6.02 3.75 -16.11
N PHE A 222 -7.12 3.03 -16.28
CA PHE A 222 -8.39 3.40 -16.93
C PHE A 222 -8.30 3.69 -18.43
N ASP A 223 -7.10 3.64 -19.03
CA ASP A 223 -6.92 3.77 -20.47
C ASP A 223 -7.43 2.52 -21.19
N LYS A 224 -8.06 2.72 -22.35
CA LYS A 224 -8.59 1.63 -23.18
C LYS A 224 -7.52 0.60 -23.60
N ASN A 225 -6.26 1.00 -23.71
CA ASN A 225 -5.17 0.15 -24.21
C ASN A 225 -4.34 -0.48 -23.09
N ARG A 226 -4.82 -0.45 -21.84
CA ARG A 226 -4.19 -1.16 -20.72
C ARG A 226 -4.09 -2.66 -20.99
N SER A 227 -3.05 -3.31 -20.45
CA SER A 227 -2.76 -4.70 -20.79
C SER A 227 -2.18 -5.53 -19.63
N GLY A 228 -2.33 -5.06 -18.40
CA GLY A 228 -1.75 -5.70 -17.22
C GLY A 228 -1.08 -4.67 -16.29
N PHE A 229 -0.80 -5.08 -15.06
CA PHE A 229 -0.11 -4.21 -14.12
C PHE A 229 1.40 -4.21 -14.35
N VAL A 230 2.08 -3.16 -13.91
CA VAL A 230 3.55 -3.11 -13.80
C VAL A 230 3.92 -3.39 -12.34
N MET A 231 4.78 -4.38 -12.09
CA MET A 231 5.18 -4.73 -10.73
C MET A 231 6.14 -3.67 -10.14
N GLY A 232 5.92 -3.29 -8.88
CA GLY A 232 6.80 -2.41 -8.12
C GLY A 232 7.17 -2.96 -6.75
N GLU A 233 8.17 -2.35 -6.11
CA GLU A 233 8.61 -2.66 -4.75
C GLU A 233 8.51 -1.43 -3.83
N GLY A 234 8.45 -1.64 -2.52
CA GLY A 234 8.46 -0.54 -1.55
C GLY A 234 7.77 -0.83 -0.22
N SER A 235 7.59 0.22 0.58
CA SER A 235 6.91 0.18 1.87
C SER A 235 6.23 1.51 2.15
N GLY A 236 5.04 1.45 2.77
CA GLY A 236 4.38 2.59 3.39
C GLY A 236 4.05 2.24 4.84
N ILE A 237 4.33 3.15 5.77
CA ILE A 237 4.08 3.00 7.20
C ILE A 237 3.43 4.27 7.75
N LEU A 238 2.45 4.09 8.63
CA LEU A 238 1.73 5.12 9.35
C LEU A 238 1.89 4.88 10.85
N ILE A 239 1.90 5.97 11.62
CA ILE A 239 1.68 5.95 13.07
C ILE A 239 0.21 6.32 13.29
N LEU A 240 -0.60 5.32 13.66
CA LEU A 240 -1.96 5.56 14.14
C LEU A 240 -1.91 5.76 15.65
N GLU A 241 -2.72 6.67 16.17
CA GLU A 241 -2.71 7.03 17.57
C GLU A 241 -4.12 7.35 18.06
N GLU A 242 -4.40 6.99 19.31
CA GLU A 242 -5.61 7.40 20.00
C GLU A 242 -5.61 8.93 20.17
N LEU A 243 -6.74 9.59 19.88
CA LEU A 243 -6.81 11.05 19.83
C LEU A 243 -6.35 11.73 21.12
N GLU A 244 -6.86 11.31 22.28
CA GLU A 244 -6.50 11.96 23.55
C GLU A 244 -5.03 11.73 23.90
N HIS A 245 -4.48 10.56 23.60
CA HIS A 245 -3.05 10.28 23.70
C HIS A 245 -2.22 11.19 22.80
N ALA A 246 -2.61 11.35 21.52
CA ALA A 246 -1.93 12.24 20.57
C ALA A 246 -1.97 13.71 21.05
N LEU A 247 -3.13 14.17 21.54
CA LEU A 247 -3.30 15.53 22.07
C LEU A 247 -2.49 15.76 23.34
N ALA A 248 -2.45 14.80 24.26
CA ALA A 248 -1.73 14.91 25.52
C ALA A 248 -0.22 15.14 25.34
N ARG A 249 0.37 14.59 24.27
CA ARG A 249 1.78 14.81 23.93
C ARG A 249 2.03 15.92 22.90
N GLY A 250 0.98 16.62 22.45
CA GLY A 250 1.10 17.68 21.44
C GLY A 250 1.54 17.19 20.06
N ALA A 251 1.09 16.01 19.65
CA ALA A 251 1.42 15.44 18.35
C ALA A 251 0.91 16.29 17.20
N HIS A 252 1.65 16.33 16.09
CA HIS A 252 1.08 16.79 14.82
C HIS A 252 0.08 15.73 14.33
N ILE A 253 -1.08 16.18 13.85
CA ILE A 253 -2.12 15.31 13.31
C ILE A 253 -2.29 15.62 11.83
N TYR A 254 -2.03 14.63 10.97
CA TYR A 254 -2.22 14.74 9.53
C TYR A 254 -3.70 14.63 9.13
N ALA A 255 -4.39 13.61 9.66
CA ALA A 255 -5.78 13.29 9.37
C ALA A 255 -6.36 12.35 10.44
N GLU A 256 -7.66 12.09 10.37
CA GLU A 256 -8.36 11.04 11.12
C GLU A 256 -8.64 9.84 10.19
N ILE A 257 -8.37 8.62 10.66
CA ILE A 257 -8.90 7.41 10.01
C ILE A 257 -10.31 7.18 10.53
N ALA A 258 -11.30 7.34 9.65
CA ALA A 258 -12.71 7.37 10.03
C ALA A 258 -13.40 6.03 9.82
N GLY A 259 -13.02 5.27 8.79
CA GLY A 259 -13.74 4.06 8.40
C GLY A 259 -12.86 2.99 7.79
N TYR A 260 -13.28 1.74 7.99
CA TYR A 260 -12.67 0.56 7.39
C TYR A 260 -13.74 -0.46 6.99
N GLY A 261 -13.70 -0.90 5.75
CA GLY A 261 -14.54 -1.97 5.20
C GLY A 261 -13.68 -3.08 4.61
N ALA A 262 -14.07 -4.34 4.87
CA ALA A 262 -13.36 -5.50 4.36
C ALA A 262 -14.33 -6.62 3.97
N THR A 263 -14.23 -7.12 2.74
CA THR A 263 -15.13 -8.14 2.22
C THR A 263 -14.39 -9.19 1.38
N GLY A 264 -15.04 -10.34 1.22
CA GLY A 264 -14.63 -11.39 0.29
C GLY A 264 -15.55 -11.45 -0.93
N ASP A 265 -14.98 -11.69 -2.12
CA ASP A 265 -15.74 -11.94 -3.34
C ASP A 265 -16.40 -13.34 -3.37
N ALA A 266 -15.72 -14.35 -2.82
CA ALA A 266 -16.12 -15.76 -2.91
C ALA A 266 -16.42 -16.23 -4.36
N PHE A 267 -15.65 -15.72 -5.34
CA PHE A 267 -15.89 -15.93 -6.76
C PHE A 267 -14.75 -16.70 -7.46
N HIS A 268 -13.54 -16.13 -7.53
CA HIS A 268 -12.38 -16.73 -8.20
C HIS A 268 -11.09 -16.35 -7.46
N ILE A 269 -10.07 -17.20 -7.55
CA ILE A 269 -8.79 -16.98 -6.84
C ILE A 269 -7.99 -15.78 -7.37
N THR A 270 -8.21 -15.36 -8.62
CA THR A 270 -7.48 -14.24 -9.26
C THR A 270 -8.35 -13.28 -10.05
N MET A 271 -9.63 -13.61 -10.30
CA MET A 271 -10.51 -12.74 -11.08
C MET A 271 -11.44 -12.01 -10.13
N PRO A 272 -11.59 -10.69 -10.24
CA PRO A 272 -12.60 -9.94 -9.48
C PRO A 272 -14.01 -10.43 -9.79
N ALA A 273 -14.90 -10.36 -8.80
CA ALA A 273 -16.32 -10.66 -8.98
C ALA A 273 -16.98 -9.74 -10.02
N PRO A 274 -17.85 -10.26 -10.91
CA PRO A 274 -18.55 -9.46 -11.91
C PRO A 274 -19.32 -8.28 -11.29
N GLY A 275 -19.21 -7.11 -11.93
CA GLY A 275 -19.82 -5.87 -11.44
C GLY A 275 -19.13 -5.26 -10.22
N GLY A 276 -18.04 -5.84 -9.74
CA GLY A 276 -17.30 -5.35 -8.58
C GLY A 276 -18.08 -5.46 -7.26
N GLU A 277 -18.98 -6.45 -7.15
CA GLU A 277 -19.93 -6.61 -6.04
C GLU A 277 -19.26 -6.59 -4.65
N GLY A 278 -18.12 -7.28 -4.48
CA GLY A 278 -17.39 -7.26 -3.23
C GLY A 278 -16.80 -5.88 -2.90
N GLY A 279 -16.30 -5.17 -3.91
CA GLY A 279 -15.83 -3.78 -3.81
C GLY A 279 -16.95 -2.82 -3.40
N VAL A 280 -18.16 -2.97 -3.95
CA VAL A 280 -19.35 -2.20 -3.54
C VAL A 280 -19.61 -2.38 -2.05
N ARG A 281 -19.66 -3.63 -1.57
CA ARG A 281 -19.89 -3.91 -0.16
C ARG A 281 -18.76 -3.34 0.72
N ALA A 282 -17.50 -3.44 0.30
CA ALA A 282 -16.38 -2.92 1.07
C ALA A 282 -16.43 -1.39 1.19
N MET A 283 -16.70 -0.67 0.09
CA MET A 283 -16.87 0.78 0.12
C MET A 283 -18.07 1.20 0.99
N ARG A 284 -19.22 0.55 0.84
CA ARG A 284 -20.41 0.81 1.69
C ARG A 284 -20.13 0.55 3.17
N GLN A 285 -19.39 -0.51 3.51
CA GLN A 285 -18.99 -0.80 4.89
C GLN A 285 -18.05 0.29 5.46
N ALA A 286 -17.06 0.73 4.67
CA ALA A 286 -16.13 1.76 5.11
C ALA A 286 -16.82 3.11 5.33
N LEU A 287 -17.72 3.51 4.42
CA LEU A 287 -18.55 4.71 4.56
C LEU A 287 -19.47 4.63 5.78
N ALA A 288 -20.15 3.50 5.98
CA ALA A 288 -21.02 3.29 7.13
C ALA A 288 -20.24 3.31 8.46
N ASP A 289 -19.04 2.74 8.51
CA ASP A 289 -18.18 2.77 9.69
C ASP A 289 -17.65 4.19 9.98
N ALA A 290 -17.39 4.99 8.93
CA ALA A 290 -17.04 6.40 9.04
C ALA A 290 -18.22 7.31 9.41
N GLY A 291 -19.46 6.83 9.26
CA GLY A 291 -20.67 7.65 9.40
C GLY A 291 -20.80 8.70 8.29
N LEU A 292 -20.22 8.44 7.11
CA LEU A 292 -20.23 9.34 5.95
C LEU A 292 -21.16 8.81 4.85
N GLN A 293 -21.70 9.71 4.06
CA GLN A 293 -22.41 9.42 2.82
C GLN A 293 -21.44 9.48 1.63
N PRO A 294 -21.80 8.88 0.47
CA PRO A 294 -20.99 8.98 -0.74
C PRO A 294 -20.65 10.43 -1.13
N GLU A 295 -21.58 11.37 -0.92
CA GLU A 295 -21.42 12.80 -1.24
C GLU A 295 -20.39 13.52 -0.34
N ASP A 296 -20.03 12.93 0.80
CA ASP A 296 -19.02 13.49 1.70
C ASP A 296 -17.59 13.19 1.24
N ILE A 297 -17.40 12.33 0.23
CA ILE A 297 -16.07 11.97 -0.30
C ILE A 297 -15.71 12.89 -1.47
N ASP A 298 -14.56 13.54 -1.36
CA ASP A 298 -14.03 14.46 -2.38
C ASP A 298 -13.12 13.75 -3.39
N TYR A 299 -12.42 12.71 -2.93
CA TYR A 299 -11.41 12.01 -3.70
C TYR A 299 -11.41 10.49 -3.42
N ILE A 300 -11.26 9.69 -4.47
CA ILE A 300 -11.03 8.25 -4.39
C ILE A 300 -9.63 7.94 -4.93
N ASN A 301 -8.75 7.42 -4.06
CA ASN A 301 -7.54 6.76 -4.50
C ASN A 301 -7.89 5.31 -4.88
N ALA A 302 -8.00 5.07 -6.19
CA ALA A 302 -8.47 3.79 -6.72
C ALA A 302 -7.42 2.69 -6.60
N HIS A 303 -7.89 1.44 -6.62
CA HIS A 303 -7.00 0.30 -6.79
C HIS A 303 -6.33 0.33 -8.17
N GLY A 304 -7.06 0.64 -9.25
CA GLY A 304 -6.56 1.10 -10.55
C GLY A 304 -5.25 0.45 -11.03
N THR A 305 -5.27 -0.88 -11.22
CA THR A 305 -4.05 -1.67 -11.47
C THR A 305 -3.58 -1.69 -12.92
N SER A 306 -4.21 -0.97 -13.84
CA SER A 306 -3.97 -1.05 -15.29
C SER A 306 -4.28 -2.44 -15.89
N THR A 307 -5.20 -3.19 -15.25
CA THR A 307 -5.72 -4.47 -15.76
C THR A 307 -7.15 -4.31 -16.25
N ASP A 308 -7.52 -5.04 -17.30
CA ASP A 308 -8.85 -4.92 -17.92
C ASP A 308 -10.00 -5.17 -16.93
N ALA A 309 -9.96 -6.32 -16.26
CA ALA A 309 -11.03 -6.73 -15.34
C ALA A 309 -11.14 -5.83 -14.10
N ASN A 310 -10.01 -5.41 -13.50
CA ASN A 310 -10.05 -4.56 -12.32
C ASN A 310 -10.75 -3.23 -12.62
N GLU A 311 -10.31 -2.53 -13.66
CA GLU A 311 -10.68 -1.12 -13.83
C GLU A 311 -12.12 -0.96 -14.29
N LYS A 312 -12.59 -1.89 -15.11
CA LYS A 312 -14.00 -2.04 -15.44
C LYS A 312 -14.84 -2.27 -14.19
N TYR A 313 -14.52 -3.27 -13.37
CA TYR A 313 -15.34 -3.63 -12.22
C TYR A 313 -15.20 -2.65 -11.06
N GLU A 314 -14.04 -2.02 -10.87
CA GLU A 314 -13.86 -0.95 -9.91
C GLU A 314 -14.67 0.29 -10.32
N THR A 315 -14.67 0.66 -11.60
CA THR A 315 -15.55 1.74 -12.11
C THR A 315 -17.02 1.42 -11.87
N MET A 316 -17.45 0.19 -12.17
CA MET A 316 -18.82 -0.26 -11.89
C MET A 316 -19.16 -0.20 -10.39
N ALA A 317 -18.23 -0.63 -9.54
CA ALA A 317 -18.42 -0.62 -8.09
C ALA A 317 -18.53 0.81 -7.54
N ILE A 318 -17.73 1.75 -8.07
CA ILE A 318 -17.80 3.16 -7.70
C ILE A 318 -19.16 3.72 -8.12
N LYS A 319 -19.61 3.49 -9.36
CA LYS A 319 -20.94 3.91 -9.81
C LYS A 319 -22.07 3.37 -8.94
N GLU A 320 -22.03 2.08 -8.61
CA GLU A 320 -23.05 1.43 -7.77
C GLU A 320 -23.03 1.95 -6.33
N THR A 321 -21.87 2.36 -5.81
CA THR A 321 -21.75 2.87 -4.44
C THR A 321 -22.12 4.35 -4.33
N PHE A 322 -21.69 5.15 -5.31
CA PHE A 322 -21.79 6.61 -5.30
C PHE A 322 -22.96 7.16 -6.12
N GLY A 323 -23.63 6.33 -6.92
CA GLY A 323 -24.74 6.75 -7.78
C GLY A 323 -24.34 7.91 -8.69
N GLU A 324 -25.18 8.95 -8.76
CA GLU A 324 -24.90 10.16 -9.53
C GLU A 324 -23.65 10.93 -9.06
N HIS A 325 -23.24 10.77 -7.78
CA HIS A 325 -22.03 11.42 -7.26
C HIS A 325 -20.74 10.80 -7.84
N ALA A 326 -20.81 9.58 -8.39
CA ALA A 326 -19.66 8.93 -9.04
C ALA A 326 -19.05 9.78 -10.17
N TYR A 327 -19.87 10.60 -10.83
CA TYR A 327 -19.46 11.49 -11.93
C TYR A 327 -18.96 12.86 -11.45
N LYS A 328 -18.96 13.11 -10.14
CA LYS A 328 -18.52 14.37 -9.51
C LYS A 328 -17.29 14.19 -8.64
N VAL A 329 -17.17 13.04 -7.97
CA VAL A 329 -16.01 12.70 -7.16
C VAL A 329 -14.77 12.54 -8.06
N ALA A 330 -13.65 13.11 -7.64
CA ALA A 330 -12.39 12.94 -8.35
C ALA A 330 -11.80 11.55 -8.03
N ILE A 331 -11.25 10.89 -9.03
CA ILE A 331 -10.66 9.56 -8.89
C ILE A 331 -9.25 9.61 -9.46
N SER A 332 -8.29 8.93 -8.86
CA SER A 332 -7.00 8.72 -9.52
C SER A 332 -6.40 7.38 -9.13
N SER A 333 -5.47 6.88 -9.96
CA SER A 333 -4.60 5.76 -9.59
C SER A 333 -3.15 6.21 -9.56
N THR A 334 -2.58 6.30 -8.36
CA THR A 334 -1.16 6.60 -8.19
C THR A 334 -0.25 5.44 -8.65
N LYS A 335 -0.82 4.24 -8.89
CA LYS A 335 -0.09 3.12 -9.50
C LYS A 335 0.37 3.42 -10.93
N SER A 336 -0.25 4.41 -11.59
CA SER A 336 0.25 4.97 -12.86
C SER A 336 1.70 5.46 -12.76
N MET A 337 2.14 5.89 -11.57
CA MET A 337 3.50 6.38 -11.29
C MET A 337 4.34 5.36 -10.52
N THR A 338 3.78 4.72 -9.50
CA THR A 338 4.54 3.81 -8.62
C THR A 338 4.64 2.38 -9.16
N GLY A 339 3.87 2.04 -10.19
CA GLY A 339 3.53 0.63 -10.43
C GLY A 339 2.70 0.05 -9.28
N HIS A 340 2.44 -1.25 -9.33
CA HIS A 340 1.71 -1.97 -8.31
C HIS A 340 2.66 -2.63 -7.30
N LEU A 341 2.72 -2.05 -6.11
CA LEU A 341 3.58 -2.50 -4.99
C LEU A 341 3.02 -3.70 -4.20
N LEU A 342 2.08 -4.45 -4.79
CA LEU A 342 1.41 -5.60 -4.19
C LEU A 342 0.97 -5.32 -2.74
N GLY A 343 1.52 -6.03 -1.74
CA GLY A 343 1.15 -5.88 -0.34
C GLY A 343 1.45 -4.52 0.28
N ALA A 344 2.38 -3.74 -0.27
CA ALA A 344 2.68 -2.39 0.20
C ALA A 344 1.80 -1.29 -0.42
N ALA A 345 1.08 -1.60 -1.52
CA ALA A 345 0.35 -0.62 -2.31
C ALA A 345 -0.67 0.17 -1.46
N GLY A 346 -1.55 -0.52 -0.74
CA GLY A 346 -2.57 0.13 0.08
C GLY A 346 -2.02 1.06 1.17
N ALA A 347 -0.79 0.81 1.66
CA ALA A 347 -0.17 1.66 2.67
C ALA A 347 0.49 2.90 2.07
N VAL A 348 1.16 2.77 0.92
CA VAL A 348 1.70 3.92 0.18
C VAL A 348 0.55 4.81 -0.33
N GLU A 349 -0.53 4.21 -0.80
CA GLU A 349 -1.75 4.90 -1.26
C GLU A 349 -2.48 5.60 -0.12
N ALA A 350 -2.48 5.03 1.10
CA ALA A 350 -2.98 5.71 2.29
C ALA A 350 -2.16 6.99 2.58
N ILE A 351 -0.83 6.94 2.47
CA ILE A 351 0.03 8.12 2.64
C ILE A 351 -0.33 9.20 1.61
N PHE A 352 -0.47 8.86 0.32
CA PHE A 352 -0.86 9.83 -0.70
C PHE A 352 -2.28 10.38 -0.50
N SER A 353 -3.20 9.54 0.00
CA SER A 353 -4.56 9.97 0.37
C SER A 353 -4.53 11.02 1.49
N ILE A 354 -3.73 10.78 2.54
CA ILE A 354 -3.55 11.70 3.66
C ILE A 354 -2.87 12.99 3.19
N LYS A 355 -1.83 12.89 2.36
CA LYS A 355 -1.16 14.07 1.78
C LYS A 355 -2.08 14.88 0.87
N SER A 356 -3.03 14.24 0.18
CA SER A 356 -4.06 14.94 -0.60
C SER A 356 -4.95 15.81 0.29
N ILE A 357 -5.32 15.31 1.48
CA ILE A 357 -6.06 16.07 2.50
C ILE A 357 -5.24 17.26 3.00
N THR A 358 -3.97 17.04 3.36
CA THR A 358 -3.16 18.10 3.98
C THR A 358 -2.76 19.21 3.02
N ASP A 359 -2.53 18.88 1.75
CA ASP A 359 -2.00 19.82 0.76
C ASP A 359 -3.08 20.36 -0.19
N GLY A 360 -4.29 19.78 -0.19
CA GLY A 360 -5.37 20.13 -1.11
C GLY A 360 -5.02 19.84 -2.57
N VAL A 361 -4.30 18.75 -2.83
CA VAL A 361 -3.89 18.35 -4.18
C VAL A 361 -4.30 16.91 -4.44
N ILE A 362 -5.00 16.68 -5.53
CA ILE A 362 -5.34 15.35 -6.02
C ILE A 362 -4.30 14.92 -7.05
N PRO A 363 -3.61 13.78 -6.85
CA PRO A 363 -2.59 13.31 -7.77
C PRO A 363 -3.19 12.87 -9.12
N PRO A 364 -2.41 12.90 -10.20
CA PRO A 364 -2.90 12.50 -11.51
C PRO A 364 -2.93 10.97 -11.67
N THR A 365 -3.78 10.51 -12.58
CA THR A 365 -3.53 9.25 -13.30
C THR A 365 -2.73 9.57 -14.56
N ILE A 366 -1.42 9.31 -14.58
CA ILE A 366 -0.59 9.55 -15.77
C ILE A 366 -0.81 8.45 -16.83
N ASN A 367 -0.40 8.74 -18.06
CA ASN A 367 -0.48 7.86 -19.23
C ASN A 367 -1.93 7.52 -19.66
N TYR A 368 -2.90 8.36 -19.27
CA TYR A 368 -4.28 8.26 -19.73
C TYR A 368 -4.44 9.05 -21.03
N GLU A 369 -4.52 8.36 -22.17
CA GLU A 369 -4.54 9.00 -23.50
C GLU A 369 -5.80 8.66 -24.30
N THR A 370 -6.28 7.43 -24.17
CA THR A 370 -7.42 6.88 -24.91
C THR A 370 -8.54 6.54 -23.93
N PRO A 371 -9.62 7.35 -23.89
CA PRO A 371 -10.78 7.07 -23.06
C PRO A 371 -11.40 5.70 -23.36
N ASP A 372 -11.77 4.99 -22.30
CA ASP A 372 -12.49 3.72 -22.37
C ASP A 372 -13.99 3.97 -22.09
N PRO A 373 -14.92 3.59 -22.98
CA PRO A 373 -16.35 3.71 -22.71
C PRO A 373 -16.83 2.96 -21.46
N GLU A 374 -16.11 1.93 -20.98
CA GLU A 374 -16.43 1.21 -19.74
C GLU A 374 -15.84 1.87 -18.49
N CYS A 375 -14.87 2.78 -18.67
CA CYS A 375 -14.24 3.59 -17.62
C CYS A 375 -14.40 5.08 -17.96
N ASP A 376 -15.56 5.64 -17.61
CA ASP A 376 -16.07 6.97 -18.03
C ASP A 376 -16.17 7.99 -16.87
N LEU A 377 -15.47 7.77 -15.75
CA LEU A 377 -15.44 8.69 -14.61
C LEU A 377 -14.30 9.72 -14.71
N ASP A 378 -14.21 10.62 -13.75
CA ASP A 378 -13.14 11.63 -13.68
C ASP A 378 -11.86 11.07 -13.03
N TYR A 379 -10.96 10.52 -13.85
CA TYR A 379 -9.71 9.89 -13.39
C TYR A 379 -8.54 10.86 -13.18
N VAL A 380 -8.79 12.17 -13.15
CA VAL A 380 -7.76 13.22 -12.99
C VAL A 380 -6.57 12.97 -13.95
N PRO A 381 -6.80 12.97 -15.27
CA PRO A 381 -5.82 12.49 -16.23
C PRO A 381 -4.61 13.42 -16.34
N ASN A 382 -3.42 12.83 -16.24
CA ASN A 382 -2.09 13.36 -16.58
C ASN A 382 -1.56 14.57 -15.78
N LYS A 383 -2.42 15.37 -15.12
CA LYS A 383 -2.01 16.53 -14.34
C LYS A 383 -2.71 16.57 -12.99
N ALA A 384 -1.94 16.81 -11.94
CA ALA A 384 -2.48 17.00 -10.60
C ALA A 384 -3.51 18.15 -10.60
N ARG A 385 -4.52 18.02 -9.74
CA ARG A 385 -5.57 19.01 -9.57
C ARG A 385 -5.49 19.62 -8.18
N GLN A 386 -5.40 20.95 -8.10
CA GLN A 386 -5.60 21.66 -6.84
C GLN A 386 -7.10 21.65 -6.52
N GLN A 387 -7.48 21.06 -5.38
CA GLN A 387 -8.85 20.95 -4.92
C GLN A 387 -8.83 20.79 -3.40
N GLU A 388 -9.74 21.45 -2.68
CA GLU A 388 -9.90 21.17 -1.26
C GLU A 388 -10.37 19.71 -1.09
N VAL A 389 -9.66 18.95 -0.25
CA VAL A 389 -9.96 17.53 0.01
C VAL A 389 -10.20 17.37 1.51
N ASN A 390 -11.46 17.16 1.90
CA ASN A 390 -11.85 16.93 3.28
C ASN A 390 -11.97 15.43 3.61
N ALA A 391 -12.37 14.59 2.66
CA ALA A 391 -12.39 13.14 2.86
C ALA A 391 -11.93 12.36 1.62
N VAL A 392 -11.19 11.28 1.88
CA VAL A 392 -10.63 10.39 0.87
C VAL A 392 -11.01 8.95 1.16
N LEU A 393 -11.42 8.24 0.12
CA LEU A 393 -11.61 6.79 0.14
C LEU A 393 -10.47 6.11 -0.63
N SER A 394 -9.81 5.12 -0.04
CA SER A 394 -8.70 4.39 -0.65
C SER A 394 -9.05 2.92 -0.84
N ASN A 395 -9.03 2.45 -2.09
CA ASN A 395 -9.40 1.09 -2.47
C ASN A 395 -8.20 0.15 -2.59
N SER A 396 -8.36 -1.09 -2.14
CA SER A 396 -7.47 -2.21 -2.44
C SER A 396 -8.29 -3.47 -2.71
N LEU A 397 -8.39 -3.87 -3.98
CA LEU A 397 -9.25 -4.96 -4.46
C LEU A 397 -8.37 -6.10 -5.00
N GLY A 398 -7.79 -6.86 -4.07
CA GLY A 398 -6.70 -7.78 -4.36
C GLY A 398 -7.12 -9.17 -4.86
N PHE A 399 -6.15 -9.88 -5.45
CA PHE A 399 -6.26 -11.32 -5.73
C PHE A 399 -6.66 -12.11 -4.47
N GLY A 400 -7.31 -13.25 -4.68
CA GLY A 400 -8.00 -14.00 -3.62
C GLY A 400 -9.41 -13.46 -3.31
N GLY A 401 -9.81 -12.36 -3.95
CA GLY A 401 -11.10 -11.71 -3.71
C GLY A 401 -11.12 -10.92 -2.41
N HIS A 402 -9.97 -10.36 -2.00
CA HIS A 402 -9.81 -9.56 -0.80
C HIS A 402 -10.07 -8.09 -1.11
N ASN A 403 -11.22 -7.56 -0.70
CA ASN A 403 -11.55 -6.16 -0.88
C ASN A 403 -11.36 -5.43 0.45
N ALA A 404 -10.51 -4.42 0.47
CA ALA A 404 -10.26 -3.57 1.63
C ALA A 404 -10.41 -2.09 1.23
N VAL A 405 -11.14 -1.34 2.04
CA VAL A 405 -11.37 0.10 1.81
C VAL A 405 -11.13 0.86 3.10
N LEU A 406 -10.33 1.92 3.01
CA LEU A 406 -10.05 2.84 4.11
C LEU A 406 -10.65 4.20 3.80
N VAL A 407 -11.16 4.88 4.83
CA VAL A 407 -11.66 6.26 4.73
C VAL A 407 -10.87 7.14 5.68
N PHE A 408 -10.28 8.20 5.12
CA PHE A 408 -9.56 9.24 5.84
C PHE A 408 -10.31 10.56 5.73
N LYS A 409 -10.30 11.38 6.78
CA LYS A 409 -10.88 12.73 6.75
C LYS A 409 -9.99 13.75 7.44
N SER A 410 -10.16 15.02 7.08
CA SER A 410 -9.49 16.13 7.74
C SER A 410 -9.78 16.12 9.25
N TYR A 411 -8.73 16.31 10.05
CA TYR A 411 -8.86 16.53 11.48
C TYR A 411 -9.24 17.99 11.71
N LYS A 412 -10.39 18.22 12.36
CA LYS A 412 -10.92 19.53 12.71
C LYS A 412 -11.15 19.63 14.21
#